data_AF-Q1Z3L6-F1
#
_entry.id   AF-Q1Z3L6-F1
#
_cell.length_a   1.000
_cell.length_b   1.000
_cell.length_c   1.000
_cell.angle_alpha   90.00
_cell.angle_beta   90.00
_cell.angle_gamma   90.00
#
_symmetry.space_group_name_H-M   'P 1'
#
loop_
_entity.id
_entity.type
_entity.pdbx_description
1 polymer ?
#
loop_
_entity_poly.entity_id
_entity_poly.type
_entity_poly.pdbx_seq_one_letter_code
_entity_poly.pdbx_strand_id
1 'polypeptide(L)'
;MFIVCVAACPTGIAHTYMAAEALEVLGKEHNWEVKVETQGSTGIDNEITLEDIERADGAIIAAEIAIDGMERFEKLKTLECSVADPIKQSAAVYETMIHIINNK
;
A
#
# COMPACT_ATOMS: atom_id res chain seq x y z
N MET A 1 -1.63 14.63 -1.47
CA MET A 1 -2.29 13.44 -0.89
C MET A 1 -1.21 12.57 -0.29
N PHE A 2 -1.45 12.06 0.92
CA PHE A 2 -0.58 11.10 1.58
C PHE A 2 -1.25 9.73 1.57
N ILE A 3 -0.62 8.75 0.92
CA ILE A 3 -1.13 7.38 0.82
C ILE A 3 -0.16 6.44 1.55
N VAL A 4 -0.70 5.66 2.47
CA VAL A 4 0.06 4.58 3.11
C VAL A 4 -0.16 3.30 2.35
N CYS A 5 0.87 2.49 2.18
CA CYS A 5 0.76 1.23 1.47
C CYS A 5 1.40 0.10 2.26
N VAL A 6 0.84 -1.11 2.15
CA VAL A 6 1.42 -2.32 2.74
C VAL A 6 1.65 -3.32 1.62
N ALA A 7 2.86 -3.87 1.53
CA ALA A 7 3.20 -4.95 0.61
C ALA A 7 3.56 -6.22 1.39
N ALA A 8 2.92 -7.35 1.08
CA ALA A 8 3.21 -8.62 1.76
C ALA A 8 3.03 -9.85 0.86
N CYS A 9 4.11 -10.59 0.63
CA CYS A 9 4.10 -11.84 -0.14
C CYS A 9 4.65 -13.01 0.70
N PRO A 10 3.95 -14.16 0.79
CA PRO A 10 4.40 -15.31 1.56
C PRO A 10 5.62 -16.01 0.95
N THR A 11 5.79 -15.91 -0.38
CA THR A 11 6.75 -16.72 -1.15
C THR A 11 8.16 -16.12 -1.15
N GLY A 12 8.34 -14.92 -0.61
CA GLY A 12 9.65 -14.28 -0.44
C GLY A 12 9.61 -12.76 -0.57
N ILE A 13 10.74 -12.12 -0.28
CA ILE A 13 10.87 -10.66 -0.23
C ILE A 13 10.90 -9.98 -1.60
N ALA A 14 11.19 -10.73 -2.68
CA ALA A 14 11.37 -10.14 -4.02
C ALA A 14 10.10 -9.44 -4.52
N HIS A 15 8.96 -10.15 -4.52
CA HIS A 15 7.69 -9.56 -4.96
C HIS A 15 7.21 -8.46 -4.00
N THR A 16 7.49 -8.59 -2.71
CA THR A 16 7.18 -7.57 -1.71
C THR A 16 7.91 -6.25 -2.03
N TYR A 17 9.22 -6.30 -2.27
CA TYR A 17 9.99 -5.10 -2.61
C TYR A 17 9.65 -4.57 -4.01
N MET A 18 9.38 -5.44 -4.98
CA MET A 18 8.93 -5.01 -6.32
C MET A 18 7.59 -4.29 -6.26
N ALA A 19 6.64 -4.79 -5.46
CA ALA A 19 5.36 -4.13 -5.24
C ALA A 19 5.54 -2.78 -4.56
N ALA A 20 6.42 -2.71 -3.55
CA ALA A 20 6.72 -1.48 -2.85
C ALA A 20 7.33 -0.40 -3.77
N GLU A 21 8.33 -0.77 -4.56
CA GLU A 21 8.95 0.15 -5.53
C GLU A 21 7.92 0.62 -6.57
N ALA A 22 7.06 -0.27 -7.06
CA ALA A 22 6.01 0.11 -8.02
C ALA A 22 5.00 1.11 -7.43
N LEU A 23 4.64 0.96 -6.15
CA LEU A 23 3.77 1.91 -5.44
C LEU A 23 4.47 3.26 -5.21
N GLU A 24 5.76 3.25 -4.90
CA GLU A 24 6.57 4.47 -4.77
C GLU A 24 6.68 5.22 -6.09
N VAL A 25 6.93 4.50 -7.19
CA VAL A 25 6.97 5.07 -8.54
C VAL A 25 5.62 5.66 -8.89
N LEU A 26 4.53 4.92 -8.67
CA LEU A 26 3.17 5.41 -8.91
C LEU A 26 2.89 6.71 -8.16
N GLY A 27 3.25 6.77 -6.87
CA GLY A 27 3.08 7.99 -6.10
C GLY A 27 3.89 9.16 -6.67
N LYS A 28 5.15 8.92 -7.06
CA LYS A 28 5.99 9.95 -7.72
C LYS A 28 5.40 10.42 -9.05
N GLU A 29 4.87 9.52 -9.87
CA GLU A 29 4.25 9.87 -11.17
C GLU A 29 3.02 10.76 -11.00
N HIS A 30 2.29 10.58 -9.89
CA HIS A 30 1.05 11.30 -9.62
C HIS A 30 1.18 12.39 -8.53
N ASN A 31 2.40 12.76 -8.14
CA ASN A 31 2.70 13.73 -7.07
C ASN A 31 2.00 13.41 -5.73
N TRP A 32 1.92 12.13 -5.37
CA TRP A 32 1.49 11.67 -4.06
C TRP A 32 2.69 11.38 -3.17
N GLU A 33 2.57 11.74 -1.91
CA GLU A 33 3.50 11.25 -0.91
C GLU A 33 3.05 9.85 -0.51
N VAL A 34 3.92 8.87 -0.71
CA VAL A 34 3.64 7.44 -0.48
C VAL A 34 4.62 6.90 0.54
N LYS A 35 4.09 6.17 1.52
CA LYS A 35 4.90 5.42 2.48
C LYS A 35 4.52 3.95 2.39
N VAL A 36 5.47 3.11 2.00
CA VAL A 36 5.23 1.67 1.85
C VAL A 36 5.89 0.90 2.99
N GLU A 37 5.07 0.18 3.75
CA GLU A 37 5.49 -0.83 4.71
C GLU A 37 5.60 -2.17 4.00
N THR A 38 6.69 -2.90 4.24
CA THR A 38 6.88 -4.25 3.69
C THR A 38 6.83 -5.26 4.82
N GLN A 39 5.94 -6.24 4.71
CA GLN A 39 5.85 -7.36 5.64
C GLN A 39 6.29 -8.65 4.94
N GLY A 40 7.38 -9.23 5.40
CA GLY A 40 7.94 -10.46 4.82
C GLY A 40 8.40 -11.45 5.89
N SER A 41 8.99 -12.56 5.45
CA SER A 41 9.49 -13.61 6.37
C SER A 41 10.58 -13.13 7.33
N THR A 42 11.26 -12.03 7.00
CA THR A 42 12.30 -11.40 7.83
C THR A 42 11.72 -10.46 8.90
N GLY A 43 10.45 -10.06 8.77
CA GLY A 43 9.78 -9.10 9.65
C GLY A 43 9.10 -7.97 8.89
N ILE A 44 8.75 -6.92 9.63
CA ILE A 44 8.17 -5.67 9.12
C ILE A 44 9.30 -4.67 8.92
N ASP A 45 9.32 -4.03 7.75
CA ASP A 45 10.25 -2.94 7.42
C ASP A 45 9.45 -1.71 6.96
N ASN A 46 9.97 -0.52 7.25
CA ASN A 46 9.27 0.76 7.05
C ASN A 46 7.87 0.80 7.70
N GLU A 47 7.78 0.34 8.95
CA GLU A 47 6.53 0.33 9.71
C GLU A 47 5.82 1.70 9.63
N ILE A 48 4.58 1.66 9.15
CA ILE A 48 3.67 2.78 9.16
C ILE A 48 3.32 3.03 10.63
N THR A 49 3.36 4.27 11.08
CA THR A 49 2.99 4.65 12.46
C THR A 49 1.55 5.10 12.54
N LEU A 50 1.00 5.26 13.75
CA LEU A 50 -0.36 5.80 13.90
C LEU A 50 -0.46 7.24 13.37
N GLU A 51 0.60 8.03 13.51
CA GLU A 51 0.68 9.40 12.98
C GLU A 51 0.60 9.42 11.45
N ASP A 52 1.23 8.44 10.79
CA ASP A 52 1.11 8.26 9.34
C ASP A 52 -0.34 7.93 8.93
N ILE A 53 -1.02 7.11 9.71
CA ILE A 53 -2.41 6.72 9.44
C ILE A 53 -3.34 7.92 9.64
N GLU A 54 -3.14 8.72 10.67
CA GLU A 54 -3.97 9.91 10.94
C GLU A 54 -3.83 10.99 9.85
N ARG A 55 -2.65 11.11 9.24
CA ARG A 55 -2.42 12.08 8.15
C ARG A 55 -2.73 11.52 6.76
N ALA A 56 -2.98 10.21 6.63
CA ALA A 56 -3.23 9.57 5.35
C ALA A 56 -4.63 9.83 4.82
N ASP A 57 -4.71 10.11 3.52
CA ASP A 57 -5.98 10.21 2.78
C ASP A 57 -6.55 8.81 2.48
N GLY A 58 -5.70 7.78 2.44
CA GLY A 58 -6.12 6.39 2.30
C GLY A 58 -4.96 5.40 2.37
N ALA A 59 -5.30 4.11 2.32
CA ALA A 59 -4.38 3.00 2.42
C ALA A 59 -4.49 2.02 1.23
N ILE A 60 -3.36 1.53 0.70
CA ILE A 60 -3.31 0.47 -0.32
C ILE A 60 -2.65 -0.78 0.26
N ILE A 61 -3.39 -1.87 0.36
CA ILE A 61 -2.92 -3.14 0.91
C ILE A 61 -2.71 -4.10 -0.26
N ALA A 62 -1.46 -4.19 -0.73
CA ALA A 62 -1.02 -5.13 -1.74
C ALA A 62 -0.46 -6.39 -1.07
N ALA A 63 -1.33 -7.30 -0.65
CA ALA A 63 -0.94 -8.46 0.15
C ALA A 63 -1.61 -9.75 -0.31
N GLU A 64 -0.87 -10.86 -0.30
CA GLU A 64 -1.40 -12.21 -0.54
C GLU A 64 -1.60 -13.02 0.77
N ILE A 65 -1.29 -12.38 1.91
CA ILE A 65 -1.46 -12.93 3.25
C ILE A 65 -2.13 -11.90 4.15
N ALA A 66 -2.67 -12.37 5.28
CA ALA A 66 -3.10 -11.47 6.34
C ALA A 66 -1.89 -10.67 6.84
N ILE A 67 -2.02 -9.35 6.79
CA ILE A 67 -1.01 -8.41 7.30
C ILE A 67 -1.20 -8.21 8.80
N ASP A 68 -0.11 -7.99 9.51
CA ASP A 68 -0.15 -7.59 10.91
C ASP A 68 -0.59 -6.12 11.01
N GLY A 69 -1.41 -5.79 12.02
CA GLY A 69 -1.88 -4.43 12.24
C GLY A 69 -2.96 -3.93 11.26
N MET A 70 -3.70 -4.82 10.60
CA MET A 70 -4.77 -4.44 9.66
C MET A 70 -5.84 -3.53 10.27
N GLU A 71 -6.12 -3.70 11.57
CA GLU A 71 -7.06 -2.88 12.35
C GLU A 71 -6.75 -1.38 12.30
N ARG A 72 -5.48 -1.02 12.08
CA ARG A 72 -5.01 0.36 12.06
C ARG A 72 -5.52 1.09 10.82
N PHE A 73 -5.80 0.36 9.75
CA PHE A 73 -6.26 0.90 8.47
C PHE A 73 -7.78 0.93 8.32
N GLU A 74 -8.55 0.33 9.25
CA GLU A 74 -10.02 0.24 9.15
C GLU A 74 -10.73 1.60 9.13
N LYS A 75 -10.08 2.64 9.69
CA LYS A 75 -10.62 4.01 9.69
C LYS A 75 -10.34 4.77 8.39
N LEU A 76 -9.45 4.25 7.56
CA LEU A 76 -9.05 4.86 6.30
C LEU A 76 -9.77 4.23 5.11
N LYS A 77 -9.71 4.93 3.98
CA LYS A 77 -10.12 4.40 2.69
C LYS A 77 -9.09 3.35 2.24
N THR A 78 -9.40 2.08 2.45
CA THR A 78 -8.53 0.95 2.11
C THR A 78 -8.83 0.40 0.71
N LEU A 79 -7.78 0.11 -0.05
CA LEU A 79 -7.83 -0.66 -1.29
C LEU A 79 -7.02 -1.94 -1.09
N GLU A 80 -7.70 -3.09 -1.11
CA GLU A 80 -7.05 -4.39 -1.04
C GLU A 80 -6.82 -4.96 -2.44
N CYS A 81 -5.60 -5.38 -2.74
CA CYS A 81 -5.21 -5.98 -4.02
C CYS A 81 -4.08 -7.02 -3.85
N SER A 82 -3.74 -7.73 -4.92
CA SER A 82 -2.63 -8.68 -4.89
C SER A 82 -1.30 -7.96 -5.06
N VAL A 83 -0.20 -8.53 -4.58
CA VAL A 83 1.16 -7.96 -4.77
C VAL A 83 1.54 -7.73 -6.24
N ALA A 84 0.91 -8.46 -7.16
CA ALA A 84 1.14 -8.32 -8.59
C ALA A 84 0.42 -7.13 -9.23
N ASP A 85 -0.65 -6.62 -8.63
CA ASP A 85 -1.44 -5.49 -9.14
C ASP A 85 -0.63 -4.20 -9.27
N PRO A 86 0.10 -3.72 -8.25
CA PRO A 86 0.91 -2.50 -8.40
C PRO A 86 2.03 -2.68 -9.43
N ILE A 87 2.54 -3.90 -9.63
CA ILE A 87 3.63 -4.19 -10.57
C ILE A 87 3.13 -4.19 -12.01
N LYS A 88 1.99 -4.82 -12.28
CA LYS A 88 1.46 -5.02 -13.65
C LYS A 88 0.44 -3.98 -14.08
N GLN A 89 -0.31 -3.45 -13.11
CA GLN A 89 -1.49 -2.63 -13.31
C GLN A 89 -1.49 -1.41 -12.39
N SER A 90 -0.34 -0.76 -12.25
CA SER A 90 -0.15 0.47 -11.46
C SER A 90 -1.24 1.52 -11.75
N ALA A 91 -1.57 1.74 -13.02
CA ALA A 91 -2.63 2.67 -13.43
C ALA A 91 -4.02 2.29 -12.89
N ALA A 92 -4.39 1.01 -12.90
CA ALA A 92 -5.68 0.55 -12.41
C ALA A 92 -5.78 0.69 -10.88
N VAL A 93 -4.67 0.45 -10.16
CA VAL A 93 -4.58 0.67 -8.72
C VAL A 93 -4.78 2.15 -8.40
N TYR A 94 -4.14 3.04 -9.14
CA TYR A 94 -4.31 4.49 -9.01
C TYR A 94 -5.75 4.95 -9.23
N GLU A 95 -6.36 4.54 -10.34
CA GLU A 95 -7.74 4.95 -10.67
C GLU A 95 -8.73 4.48 -9.60
N THR A 96 -8.56 3.24 -9.14
CA THR A 96 -9.39 2.67 -8.07
C THR A 96 -9.20 3.44 -6.76
N MET A 97 -7.95 3.74 -6.40
CA MET A 97 -7.66 4.49 -5.18
C MET A 97 -8.27 5.90 -5.22
N ILE A 98 -8.10 6.61 -6.34
CA ILE A 98 -8.75 7.91 -6.57
C ILE A 98 -10.26 7.81 -6.45
N HIS A 99 -10.85 6.75 -7.00
CA HIS A 99 -12.29 6.56 -6.94
C HIS A 99 -12.78 6.38 -5.49
N ILE A 100 -12.08 5.58 -4.69
CA ILE A 100 -12.42 5.32 -3.28
C ILE A 100 -12.28 6.60 -2.43
N ILE A 101 -11.24 7.41 -2.68
CA ILE A 101 -11.01 8.67 -1.98
C ILE A 101 -12.07 9.72 -2.34
N ASN A 102 -12.47 9.80 -3.62
CA ASN A 102 -13.42 10.81 -4.10
C ASN A 102 -14.90 10.42 -3.93
N ASN A 103 -15.25 9.14 -3.91
CA ASN A 103 -16.61 8.69 -3.57
C ASN A 103 -16.82 8.75 -2.05
N LYS A 104 -17.36 9.88 -1.61
CA LYS A 104 -17.87 10.12 -0.26
C LYS A 104 -19.10 9.27 0.04
#